data_AF-A0AAJ3PQA0-F1
#
_entry.id   AF-A0AAJ3PQA0-F1
#
_cell.length_a   1.000
_cell.length_b   1.000
_cell.length_c   1.000
_cell.angle_alpha   90.00
_cell.angle_beta   90.00
_cell.angle_gamma   90.00
#
_symmetry.space_group_name_H-M   'P 1'
#
loop_
_entity.id
_entity.type
_entity.pdbx_description
1 polymer ?
#
loop_
_entity_poly.entity_id
_entity_poly.type
_entity_poly.pdbx_seq_one_letter_code
_entity_poly.pdbx_strand_id
1 'polypeptide(L)'
;MTITAIDTSSLTTEAAAVLAATPGMRYAEFLTAAPAVPGIVAVVADESARAALGLTPAAGDVLAVDVADESLQCREVRAAFQSGRTGGSPLRQAFAALLAGELGLDVERTSPGAAGAGFALTPESEETLTAWMREHLTLRAWVAQDASALEGVAREVAADLAPALQPGALEAPVAQRVAAMRASARRSATL
;
A
#
# COMPACT_ATOMS: atom_id res chain seq x y z
N MET A 1 35.98 -18.92 -4.97
CA MET A 1 34.72 -18.47 -5.60
C MET A 1 34.15 -17.38 -4.73
N THR A 2 34.48 -16.13 -5.04
CA THR A 2 33.81 -14.95 -4.46
C THR A 2 32.44 -14.86 -5.11
N ILE A 3 31.40 -15.26 -4.38
CA ILE A 3 30.04 -14.85 -4.69
C ILE A 3 30.06 -13.33 -4.59
N THR A 4 29.90 -12.64 -5.71
CA THR A 4 29.77 -11.19 -5.73
C THR A 4 28.55 -10.86 -4.88
N ALA A 5 28.77 -10.34 -3.67
CA ALA A 5 27.73 -9.67 -2.94
C ALA A 5 27.24 -8.56 -3.87
N ILE A 6 26.04 -8.73 -4.43
CA ILE A 6 25.40 -7.66 -5.15
C ILE A 6 25.34 -6.50 -4.17
N ASP A 7 25.93 -5.37 -4.54
CA ASP A 7 26.01 -4.22 -3.67
C ASP A 7 24.59 -3.66 -3.46
N THR A 8 23.98 -4.03 -2.33
CA THR A 8 22.63 -3.63 -1.96
C THR A 8 22.47 -2.12 -2.05
N SER A 9 23.50 -1.34 -1.70
CA SER A 9 23.45 0.13 -1.78
C SER A 9 23.30 0.64 -3.22
N SER A 10 23.99 0.01 -4.17
CA SER A 10 23.84 0.31 -5.59
C SER A 10 22.43 -0.05 -6.10
N LEU A 11 21.89 -1.21 -5.71
CA LEU A 11 20.52 -1.60 -6.07
C LEU A 11 19.46 -0.69 -5.44
N THR A 12 19.63 -0.30 -4.18
CA THR A 12 18.75 0.64 -3.48
C THR A 12 18.69 1.98 -4.21
N THR A 13 19.84 2.51 -4.58
CA THR A 13 19.94 3.77 -5.34
C THR A 13 19.24 3.65 -6.69
N GLU A 14 19.48 2.54 -7.41
CA GLU A 14 18.83 2.27 -8.70
C GLU A 14 17.31 2.15 -8.55
N ALA A 15 16.83 1.34 -7.60
CA ALA A 15 15.41 1.13 -7.35
C ALA A 15 14.71 2.43 -6.97
N ALA A 16 15.27 3.22 -6.06
CA ALA A 16 14.74 4.53 -5.70
C ALA A 16 14.70 5.49 -6.90
N ALA A 17 15.76 5.53 -7.71
CA ALA A 17 15.80 6.36 -8.91
C ALA A 17 14.73 5.94 -9.94
N VAL A 18 14.54 4.64 -10.18
CA VAL A 18 13.51 4.12 -11.09
C VAL A 18 12.11 4.45 -10.57
N LEU A 19 11.85 4.24 -9.28
CA LEU A 19 10.55 4.55 -8.66
C LEU A 19 10.27 6.06 -8.59
N ALA A 20 11.28 6.91 -8.61
CA ALA A 20 11.12 8.36 -8.69
C ALA A 20 10.91 8.86 -10.14
N ALA A 21 11.61 8.27 -11.12
CA ALA A 21 11.60 8.73 -12.50
C ALA A 21 10.45 8.14 -13.34
N THR A 22 9.93 6.97 -12.97
CA THR A 22 8.91 6.28 -13.76
C THR A 22 7.54 6.91 -13.52
N PRO A 23 6.75 7.26 -14.56
CA PRO A 23 5.39 7.71 -14.37
C PRO A 23 4.54 6.61 -13.72
N GLY A 24 3.63 7.00 -12.83
CA GLY A 24 2.69 6.06 -12.23
C GLY A 24 1.72 5.50 -13.27
N MET A 25 1.47 4.19 -13.21
CA MET A 25 0.53 3.48 -14.07
C MET A 25 -0.76 3.17 -13.30
N ARG A 26 -1.92 3.28 -13.97
CA ARG A 26 -3.20 2.90 -13.33
C ARG A 26 -3.23 1.40 -13.05
N TYR A 27 -3.92 1.00 -11.98
CA TYR A 27 -4.00 -0.41 -11.56
C TYR A 27 -4.35 -1.40 -12.69
N ALA A 28 -5.38 -1.10 -13.49
CA ALA A 28 -5.81 -1.98 -14.59
C ALA A 28 -4.75 -2.15 -15.69
N GLU A 29 -4.04 -1.07 -16.01
CA GLU A 29 -2.96 -1.08 -16.98
C GLU A 29 -1.74 -1.81 -16.41
N PHE A 30 -1.42 -1.55 -15.14
CA PHE A 30 -0.32 -2.21 -14.43
C PHE A 30 -0.47 -3.73 -14.43
N LEU A 31 -1.67 -4.26 -14.18
CA LEU A 31 -1.89 -5.70 -14.22
C LEU A 31 -1.69 -6.35 -15.59
N THR A 32 -1.77 -5.55 -16.66
CA THR A 32 -1.60 -6.02 -18.03
C THR A 32 -0.14 -5.87 -18.49
N ALA A 33 0.53 -4.81 -18.07
CA ALA A 33 1.87 -4.45 -18.51
C ALA A 33 3.00 -4.97 -17.60
N ALA A 34 2.73 -5.17 -16.30
CA ALA A 34 3.76 -5.57 -15.34
C ALA A 34 4.32 -6.96 -15.72
N PRO A 35 5.65 -7.15 -15.71
CA PRO A 35 6.25 -8.44 -16.04
C PRO A 35 6.03 -9.45 -14.89
N ALA A 36 5.95 -10.73 -15.23
CA ALA A 36 5.79 -11.82 -14.26
C ALA A 36 7.13 -12.22 -13.61
N VAL A 37 7.84 -11.24 -13.04
CA VAL A 37 9.14 -11.38 -12.40
C VAL A 37 9.17 -10.62 -11.07
N PRO A 38 10.04 -11.02 -10.11
CA PRO A 38 10.13 -10.35 -8.82
C PRO A 38 10.50 -8.88 -8.92
N GLY A 39 10.10 -8.09 -7.94
CA GLY A 39 10.40 -6.66 -7.91
C GLY A 39 9.81 -5.92 -6.73
N ILE A 40 9.89 -4.60 -6.80
CA ILE A 40 9.34 -3.68 -5.81
C ILE A 40 8.19 -2.92 -6.45
N VAL A 41 7.07 -2.81 -5.75
CA VAL A 41 5.92 -1.99 -6.16
C VAL A 41 5.78 -0.81 -5.21
N ALA A 42 5.65 0.39 -5.77
CA ALA A 42 5.30 1.59 -5.05
C ALA A 42 3.88 2.02 -5.37
N VAL A 43 3.10 2.32 -4.34
CA VAL A 43 1.79 2.96 -4.45
C VAL A 43 1.99 4.47 -4.39
N VAL A 44 1.48 5.18 -5.38
CA VAL A 44 1.75 6.60 -5.60
C VAL A 44 0.44 7.37 -5.73
N ALA A 45 0.41 8.58 -5.19
CA ALA A 45 -0.69 9.52 -5.29
C ALA A 45 -0.23 10.88 -5.85
N ASP A 46 -1.04 11.45 -6.73
CA ASP A 46 -0.85 12.82 -7.18
C ASP A 46 -1.18 13.83 -6.06
N GLU A 47 -0.98 15.12 -6.34
CA GLU A 47 -1.25 16.19 -5.37
C GLU A 47 -2.71 16.21 -4.89
N SER A 48 -3.67 15.97 -5.79
CA SER A 48 -5.10 15.99 -5.44
C SER A 48 -5.45 14.83 -4.51
N ALA A 49 -4.96 13.63 -4.82
CA ALA A 49 -5.16 12.44 -4.01
C ALA A 49 -4.47 12.58 -2.65
N ARG A 50 -3.26 13.14 -2.59
CA ARG A 50 -2.58 13.44 -1.31
C ARG A 50 -3.33 14.46 -0.47
N ALA A 51 -3.89 15.49 -1.10
CA ALA A 51 -4.70 16.49 -0.41
C ALA A 51 -5.97 15.87 0.21
N ALA A 52 -6.67 14.99 -0.52
CA ALA A 52 -7.83 14.23 0.00
C ALA A 52 -7.44 13.35 1.20
N LEU A 53 -6.25 12.73 1.16
CA LEU A 53 -5.71 11.97 2.28
C LEU A 53 -5.28 12.84 3.48
N GLY A 54 -5.31 14.17 3.34
CA GLY A 54 -4.83 15.11 4.35
C GLY A 54 -3.33 15.00 4.61
N LEU A 55 -2.56 14.54 3.62
CA LEU A 55 -1.10 14.42 3.71
C LEU A 55 -0.43 15.76 3.36
N THR A 56 0.63 16.10 4.08
CA THR A 56 1.37 17.35 3.81
C THR A 56 2.16 17.23 2.49
N PRO A 57 2.40 18.35 1.77
CA PRO A 57 3.21 18.33 0.54
C PRO A 57 4.65 17.82 0.73
N ALA A 58 5.17 17.83 1.96
CA ALA A 58 6.50 17.33 2.26
C ALA A 58 6.61 15.78 2.18
N ALA A 59 5.49 15.07 2.17
CA ALA A 59 5.44 13.62 2.33
C ALA A 59 5.82 12.79 1.08
N GLY A 60 6.37 13.41 0.04
CA GLY A 60 6.60 12.76 -1.25
C GLY A 60 5.29 12.31 -1.94
N ASP A 61 5.39 11.74 -3.14
CA ASP A 61 4.23 11.17 -3.85
C ASP A 61 4.07 9.65 -3.62
N VAL A 62 5.13 8.97 -3.15
CA VAL A 62 5.11 7.56 -2.77
C VAL A 62 4.45 7.40 -1.40
N LEU A 63 3.37 6.63 -1.36
CA LEU A 63 2.59 6.38 -0.16
C LEU A 63 2.99 5.11 0.57
N ALA A 64 3.41 4.09 -0.16
CA ALA A 64 3.90 2.83 0.39
C ALA A 64 4.76 2.10 -0.65
N VAL A 65 5.67 1.28 -0.15
CA VAL A 65 6.51 0.38 -0.94
C VAL A 65 6.32 -1.04 -0.42
N ASP A 66 6.14 -2.00 -1.34
CA ASP A 66 5.97 -3.41 -1.01
C ASP A 66 6.83 -4.30 -1.92
N VAL A 67 7.17 -5.48 -1.39
CA VAL A 67 7.91 -6.51 -2.11
C VAL A 67 6.92 -7.35 -2.90
N ALA A 68 7.23 -7.58 -4.17
CA ALA A 68 6.58 -8.57 -5.01
C ALA A 68 7.58 -9.70 -5.24
N ASP A 69 7.64 -10.64 -4.29
CA ASP A 69 8.68 -11.69 -4.18
C ASP A 69 8.61 -12.73 -5.30
N GLU A 70 7.41 -13.16 -5.66
CA GLU A 70 7.21 -14.11 -6.76
C GLU A 70 7.16 -13.38 -8.12
N SER A 71 6.50 -12.21 -8.15
CA SER A 71 6.13 -11.54 -9.39
C SER A 71 5.50 -10.17 -9.13
N LEU A 72 5.76 -9.16 -9.97
CA LEU A 72 5.03 -7.88 -9.95
C LEU A 72 3.52 -8.05 -10.28
N GLN A 73 3.10 -9.21 -10.78
CA GLN A 73 1.71 -9.60 -10.95
C GLN A 73 1.18 -10.45 -9.76
N CYS A 74 1.88 -10.54 -8.64
CA CYS A 74 1.52 -11.43 -7.54
C CYS A 74 0.16 -11.08 -6.91
N ARG A 75 -0.33 -12.03 -6.12
CA ARG A 75 -1.65 -11.96 -5.47
C ARG A 75 -1.70 -10.79 -4.48
N GLU A 76 -0.59 -10.45 -3.87
CA GLU A 76 -0.44 -9.46 -2.81
C GLU A 76 -0.70 -8.05 -3.39
N VAL A 77 -0.05 -7.72 -4.50
CA VAL A 77 -0.29 -6.48 -5.26
C VAL A 77 -1.76 -6.37 -5.69
N ARG A 78 -2.33 -7.47 -6.20
CA ARG A 78 -3.76 -7.53 -6.58
C ARG A 78 -4.67 -7.36 -5.36
N ALA A 79 -4.33 -7.97 -4.24
CA ALA A 79 -5.14 -7.94 -3.02
C ALA A 79 -5.21 -6.55 -2.39
N ALA A 80 -4.16 -5.73 -2.50
CA ALA A 80 -4.18 -4.34 -2.02
C ALA A 80 -5.29 -3.50 -2.71
N PHE A 81 -5.57 -3.78 -3.98
CA PHE A 81 -6.59 -3.10 -4.80
C PHE A 81 -7.86 -3.93 -5.02
N GLN A 82 -8.10 -4.92 -4.16
CA GLN A 82 -9.29 -5.77 -4.17
C GLN A 82 -10.24 -5.36 -3.03
N SER A 83 -11.53 -5.28 -3.34
CA SER A 83 -12.60 -5.08 -2.35
C SER A 83 -12.66 -6.24 -1.35
N GLY A 84 -13.07 -5.96 -0.11
CA GLY A 84 -13.22 -6.97 0.95
C GLY A 84 -11.91 -7.34 1.64
N ARG A 85 -10.87 -6.52 1.50
CA ARG A 85 -9.52 -6.83 2.01
C ARG A 85 -9.07 -5.93 3.15
N THR A 86 -9.86 -4.94 3.57
CA THR A 86 -9.42 -3.92 4.52
C THR A 86 -9.06 -4.52 5.87
N GLY A 87 -9.80 -5.52 6.36
CA GLY A 87 -9.49 -6.17 7.64
C GLY A 87 -8.07 -6.76 7.75
N GLY A 88 -7.47 -7.18 6.63
CA GLY A 88 -6.14 -7.79 6.59
C GLY A 88 -5.03 -6.95 5.94
N SER A 89 -5.34 -5.77 5.41
CA SER A 89 -4.36 -4.92 4.70
C SER A 89 -4.11 -3.62 5.48
N PRO A 90 -2.94 -3.47 6.13
CA PRO A 90 -2.60 -2.24 6.86
C PRO A 90 -2.67 -0.99 5.98
N LEU A 91 -2.28 -1.10 4.71
CA LEU A 91 -2.36 -0.01 3.76
C LEU A 91 -3.82 0.41 3.51
N ARG A 92 -4.72 -0.55 3.27
CA ARG A 92 -6.16 -0.24 3.12
C ARG A 92 -6.75 0.33 4.40
N GLN A 93 -6.30 -0.12 5.57
CA GLN A 93 -6.75 0.43 6.86
C GLN A 93 -6.35 1.89 7.01
N ALA A 94 -5.13 2.25 6.62
CA ALA A 94 -4.68 3.63 6.60
C ALA A 94 -5.55 4.48 5.65
N PHE A 95 -5.79 4.03 4.42
CA PHE A 95 -6.66 4.73 3.48
C PHE A 95 -8.09 4.89 4.01
N ALA A 96 -8.68 3.80 4.50
CA ALA A 96 -10.02 3.82 5.08
C ALA A 96 -10.12 4.83 6.24
N ALA A 97 -9.13 4.84 7.14
CA ALA A 97 -9.13 5.75 8.28
C ALA A 97 -8.94 7.23 7.89
N LEU A 98 -8.19 7.51 6.82
CA LEU A 98 -7.99 8.86 6.31
C LEU A 98 -9.21 9.38 5.55
N LEU A 99 -9.87 8.50 4.80
CA LEU A 99 -10.98 8.86 3.91
C LEU A 99 -12.36 8.58 4.51
N ALA A 100 -12.45 8.05 5.74
CA ALA A 100 -13.71 7.64 6.35
C ALA A 100 -14.79 8.73 6.33
N GLY A 101 -14.41 9.96 6.69
CA GLY A 101 -15.34 11.09 6.68
C GLY A 101 -15.68 11.59 5.28
N GLU A 102 -14.71 11.57 4.35
CA GLU A 102 -14.88 12.08 2.98
C GLU A 102 -15.75 11.15 2.14
N LEU A 103 -15.53 9.84 2.26
CA LEU A 103 -16.23 8.82 1.48
C LEU A 103 -17.43 8.21 2.22
N GLY A 104 -17.71 8.65 3.46
CA GLY A 104 -18.79 8.12 4.29
C GLY A 104 -18.62 6.63 4.60
N LEU A 105 -17.39 6.20 4.91
CA LEU A 105 -17.09 4.78 5.10
C LEU A 105 -17.59 4.27 6.46
N ASP A 106 -18.26 3.12 6.42
CA ASP A 106 -18.76 2.42 7.59
C ASP A 106 -17.92 1.17 7.90
N VAL A 107 -17.71 0.93 9.20
CA VAL A 107 -16.95 -0.20 9.74
C VAL A 107 -17.78 -1.09 10.64
N GLU A 108 -17.50 -2.38 10.56
CA GLU A 108 -18.05 -3.41 11.42
C GLU A 108 -16.95 -4.17 12.16
N ARG A 109 -17.26 -4.69 13.34
CA ARG A 109 -16.37 -5.54 14.12
C ARG A 109 -16.29 -6.91 13.48
N THR A 110 -15.06 -7.38 13.26
CA THR A 110 -14.85 -8.79 12.90
C THR A 110 -15.13 -9.69 14.11
N SER A 111 -15.52 -10.93 13.84
CA SER A 111 -15.71 -11.95 14.88
C SER A 111 -14.46 -12.10 15.76
N PRO A 112 -14.61 -12.35 17.07
CA PRO A 112 -13.49 -12.67 17.94
C PRO A 112 -12.68 -13.85 17.36
N GLY A 113 -11.35 -13.69 17.26
CA GLY A 113 -10.45 -14.69 16.69
C GLY A 113 -10.31 -14.67 15.17
N ALA A 114 -11.07 -13.81 14.46
CA ALA A 114 -10.78 -13.53 13.05
C ALA A 114 -9.41 -12.87 12.92
N ALA A 115 -8.62 -13.31 11.93
CA ALA A 115 -7.35 -12.67 11.61
C ALA A 115 -7.58 -11.24 11.10
N GLY A 116 -6.69 -10.30 11.48
CA GLY A 116 -6.71 -8.93 11.00
C GLY A 116 -6.85 -7.87 12.10
N ALA A 117 -7.31 -6.68 11.73
CA ALA A 117 -7.35 -5.50 12.58
C ALA A 117 -8.51 -5.45 13.58
N GLY A 118 -9.34 -6.50 13.70
CA GLY A 118 -10.50 -6.49 14.60
C GLY A 118 -11.70 -5.69 14.05
N PHE A 119 -11.60 -5.15 12.84
CA PHE A 119 -12.68 -4.51 12.11
C PHE A 119 -12.53 -4.80 10.59
N ALA A 120 -13.63 -4.66 9.87
CA ALA A 120 -13.70 -4.63 8.41
C ALA A 120 -14.61 -3.49 7.98
N LEU A 121 -14.50 -3.06 6.73
CA LEU A 121 -15.51 -2.17 6.13
C LEU A 121 -16.76 -2.96 5.78
N THR A 122 -17.92 -2.31 5.74
CA THR A 122 -19.12 -2.91 5.12
C THR A 122 -18.85 -3.22 3.65
N PRO A 123 -19.58 -4.15 3.01
CA PRO A 123 -19.38 -4.46 1.59
C PRO A 123 -19.45 -3.23 0.68
N GLU A 124 -20.40 -2.33 0.91
CA GLU A 124 -20.54 -1.07 0.18
C GLU A 124 -19.33 -0.15 0.39
N SER A 125 -18.88 0.00 1.64
CA SER A 125 -17.70 0.82 1.94
C SER A 125 -16.40 0.22 1.39
N GLU A 126 -16.28 -1.11 1.31
CA GLU A 126 -15.16 -1.78 0.63
C GLU A 126 -15.13 -1.46 -0.87
N GLU A 127 -16.29 -1.47 -1.53
CA GLU A 127 -16.42 -1.11 -2.94
C GLU A 127 -16.08 0.37 -3.17
N THR A 128 -16.64 1.27 -2.36
CA THR A 128 -16.36 2.71 -2.41
C THR A 128 -14.87 3.01 -2.23
N LEU A 129 -14.23 2.44 -1.21
CA LEU A 129 -12.79 2.60 -1.00
C LEU A 129 -11.99 2.05 -2.19
N THR A 130 -12.37 0.89 -2.71
CA THR A 130 -11.67 0.27 -3.84
C THR A 130 -11.80 1.08 -5.12
N ALA A 131 -12.98 1.66 -5.38
CA ALA A 131 -13.20 2.56 -6.50
C ALA A 131 -12.29 3.79 -6.40
N TRP A 132 -12.29 4.46 -5.24
CA TRP A 132 -11.42 5.61 -4.98
C TRP A 132 -9.94 5.27 -5.18
N MET A 133 -9.47 4.16 -4.60
CA MET A 133 -8.08 3.72 -4.74
C MET A 133 -7.68 3.49 -6.21
N ARG A 134 -8.56 2.89 -7.02
CA ARG A 134 -8.27 2.62 -8.45
C ARG A 134 -8.32 3.87 -9.33
N GLU A 135 -9.10 4.86 -8.92
CA GLU A 135 -9.22 6.13 -9.63
C GLU A 135 -8.06 7.06 -9.33
N HIS A 136 -7.64 7.14 -8.06
CA HIS A 136 -6.72 8.17 -7.56
C HIS A 136 -5.29 7.69 -7.31
N LEU A 137 -5.06 6.37 -7.25
CA LEU A 137 -3.73 5.82 -7.02
C LEU A 137 -3.16 5.22 -8.29
N THR A 138 -1.84 5.32 -8.40
CA THR A 138 -1.05 4.70 -9.45
C THR A 138 0.04 3.82 -8.86
N LEU A 139 0.58 2.94 -9.69
CA LEU A 139 1.63 2.01 -9.33
C LEU A 139 2.89 2.31 -10.12
N ARG A 140 4.03 2.27 -9.45
CA ARG A 140 5.34 2.21 -10.09
C ARG A 140 6.00 0.91 -9.70
N ALA A 141 6.86 0.38 -10.56
CA ALA A 141 7.59 -0.84 -10.27
C ALA A 141 9.06 -0.72 -10.63
N TRP A 142 9.88 -1.37 -9.82
CA TRP A 142 11.26 -1.70 -10.15
C TRP A 142 11.38 -3.23 -10.28
N VAL A 143 11.97 -3.69 -11.37
CA VAL A 143 12.17 -5.12 -11.64
C VAL A 143 13.49 -5.55 -11.02
N ALA A 144 13.45 -6.58 -10.18
CA ALA A 144 14.66 -7.12 -9.60
C ALA A 144 15.41 -8.00 -10.61
N GLN A 145 16.73 -7.79 -10.72
CA GLN A 145 17.60 -8.70 -11.47
C GLN A 145 17.94 -9.95 -10.64
N ASP A 146 17.95 -9.82 -9.31
CA ASP A 146 18.12 -10.91 -8.35
C ASP A 146 17.14 -10.73 -7.19
N ALA A 147 16.32 -11.76 -6.95
CA ALA A 147 15.35 -11.78 -5.87
C ALA A 147 15.99 -11.96 -4.48
N SER A 148 17.24 -12.43 -4.40
CA SER A 148 17.91 -12.75 -3.14
C SER A 148 18.12 -11.54 -2.21
N ALA A 149 18.24 -10.34 -2.79
CA ALA A 149 18.43 -9.09 -2.06
C ALA A 149 17.14 -8.25 -1.92
N LEU A 150 16.00 -8.74 -2.45
CA LEU A 150 14.81 -7.94 -2.69
C LEU A 150 14.21 -7.33 -1.41
N GLU A 151 14.07 -8.12 -0.34
CA GLU A 151 13.62 -7.61 0.96
C GLU A 151 14.58 -6.56 1.54
N GLY A 152 15.88 -6.75 1.32
CA GLY A 152 16.94 -5.83 1.70
C GLY A 152 16.74 -4.46 1.06
N VAL A 153 16.67 -4.48 -0.27
CA VAL A 153 16.51 -3.29 -1.11
C VAL A 153 15.19 -2.59 -0.82
N ALA A 154 14.06 -3.31 -0.74
CA ALA A 154 12.76 -2.69 -0.48
C ALA A 154 12.69 -1.95 0.86
N ARG A 155 13.35 -2.51 1.89
CA ARG A 155 13.43 -1.86 3.20
C ARG A 155 14.26 -0.58 3.16
N GLU A 156 15.40 -0.61 2.48
CA GLU A 156 16.25 0.58 2.33
C GLU A 156 15.57 1.65 1.47
N VAL A 157 14.93 1.26 0.36
CA VAL A 157 14.12 2.17 -0.46
C VAL A 157 12.99 2.81 0.36
N ALA A 158 12.29 2.03 1.19
CA ALA A 158 11.27 2.59 2.07
C ALA A 158 11.85 3.52 3.14
N ALA A 159 13.06 3.25 3.64
CA ALA A 159 13.74 4.14 4.59
C ALA A 159 14.16 5.46 3.93
N ASP A 160 14.69 5.40 2.70
CA ASP A 160 15.14 6.57 1.94
C ASP A 160 13.98 7.46 1.50
N LEU A 161 12.89 6.85 1.02
CA LEU A 161 11.71 7.57 0.56
C LEU A 161 10.80 8.03 1.71
N ALA A 162 10.90 7.39 2.89
CA ALA A 162 10.06 7.62 4.06
C ALA A 162 8.55 7.78 3.73
N PRO A 163 7.93 6.81 3.04
CA PRO A 163 6.59 6.98 2.51
C PRO A 163 5.54 7.08 3.61
N ALA A 164 4.61 8.03 3.46
CA ALA A 164 3.72 8.48 4.52
C ALA A 164 2.82 7.40 5.13
N LEU A 165 2.51 6.36 4.36
CA LEU A 165 1.58 5.28 4.71
C LEU A 165 2.27 3.91 4.74
N GLN A 166 3.59 3.87 4.95
CA GLN A 166 4.32 2.61 5.01
C GLN A 166 3.75 1.69 6.10
N PRO A 167 3.32 0.46 5.76
CA PRO A 167 2.89 -0.52 6.75
C PRO A 167 3.97 -0.76 7.82
N GLY A 168 3.57 -0.70 9.09
CA GLY A 168 4.48 -0.87 10.23
C GLY A 168 5.24 0.39 10.67
N ALA A 169 5.19 1.47 9.88
CA ALA A 169 5.83 2.75 10.18
C ALA A 169 4.87 3.93 9.97
N LEU A 170 3.58 3.73 10.27
CA LEU A 170 2.58 4.80 10.14
C LEU A 170 2.85 5.94 11.13
N GLU A 171 2.90 7.15 10.60
CA GLU A 171 3.00 8.37 11.40
C GLU A 171 1.84 8.52 12.39
N ALA A 172 2.11 9.16 13.53
CA ALA A 172 1.20 9.21 14.68
C ALA A 172 -0.23 9.68 14.35
N PRO A 173 -0.46 10.71 13.50
CA PRO A 173 -1.83 11.12 13.15
C PRO A 173 -2.62 10.04 12.39
N VAL A 174 -1.96 9.30 11.51
CA VAL A 174 -2.58 8.22 10.74
C VAL A 174 -2.88 7.03 11.65
N ALA A 175 -1.91 6.63 12.46
CA ALA A 175 -2.08 5.55 13.44
C ALA A 175 -3.23 5.82 14.41
N GLN A 176 -3.39 7.06 14.88
CA GLN A 176 -4.50 7.47 15.74
C GLN A 176 -5.85 7.36 15.04
N ARG A 177 -5.96 7.76 13.76
CA ARG A 177 -7.20 7.61 12.97
C ARG A 177 -7.56 6.14 12.78
N VAL A 178 -6.59 5.27 12.50
CA VAL A 178 -6.82 3.82 12.39
C VAL A 178 -7.32 3.24 13.72
N ALA A 179 -6.71 3.64 14.84
CA ALA A 179 -7.15 3.22 16.17
C ALA A 179 -8.57 3.71 16.50
N ALA A 180 -8.90 4.96 16.16
CA ALA A 180 -10.24 5.53 16.34
C ALA A 180 -11.28 4.79 15.50
N MET A 181 -10.96 4.47 14.24
CA MET A 181 -11.85 3.72 13.36
C MET A 181 -12.10 2.29 13.88
N ARG A 182 -11.06 1.62 14.40
CA ARG A 182 -11.22 0.33 15.08
C ARG A 182 -12.14 0.43 16.30
N ALA A 183 -12.04 1.52 17.07
CA ALA A 183 -12.87 1.73 18.26
C ALA A 183 -14.33 2.06 17.92
N SER A 184 -14.60 2.69 16.77
CA SER A 184 -15.97 3.04 16.33
C SER A 184 -16.72 1.87 15.68
N ALA A 185 -16.02 0.77 15.35
CA ALA A 185 -16.59 -0.41 14.72
C ALA A 185 -17.79 -0.95 15.52
N ARG A 186 -18.95 -0.99 14.86
CA ARG A 186 -20.19 -1.50 15.45
C ARG A 186 -20.21 -3.01 15.39
N ARG A 187 -21.03 -3.67 16.21
CA ARG A 187 -21.25 -5.13 16.08
C ARG A 187 -21.79 -5.42 14.67
N SER A 188 -21.19 -6.36 13.94
CA SER A 188 -21.77 -6.85 12.70
C SER A 188 -23.20 -7.32 12.95
N ALA A 189 -24.12 -6.96 12.06
CA ALA A 189 -25.52 -7.36 12.14
C ALA A 189 -25.78 -8.82 11.75
N THR A 190 -24.72 -9.59 11.47
CA THR A 190 -24.81 -10.99 11.07
C THR A 190 -24.89 -11.90 12.31
N LEU A 191 -26.10 -12.36 12.61
CA LEU A 191 -26.40 -13.52 13.45
C LEU A 191 -26.91 -14.66 12.57
#